data_AF-F0NEJ2-F1
#
_entry.id   AF-F0NEJ2-F1
#
_cell.length_a   1.000
_cell.length_b   1.000
_cell.length_c   1.000
_cell.angle_alpha   90.00
_cell.angle_beta   90.00
_cell.angle_gamma   90.00
#
_symmetry.space_group_name_H-M   'P 1'
#
loop_
_entity.id
_entity.type
_entity.pdbx_description
1 polymer ?
#
loop_
_entity_poly.entity_id
_entity_poly.type
_entity_poly.pdbx_seq_one_letter_code
_entity_poly.pdbx_strand_id
1 'polypeptide(L)'
;MSGMVSVIGNSLIDRIGHKEIATRYGYIPVRTPLTHTIPRSVVWGIVSIIPVFILLLIYYGFSYHEYYFSLSNKVLLLILLNGVVVGPSHLLLDVFTERGIYVKKYGRWKRFALAHFRYDNPLANGLAIIAGAVMIYLAYL
;
A
#
# COMPACT_ATOMS: atom_id res chain seq x y z
N MET A 1 9.45 8.25 -7.32
CA MET A 1 9.02 8.43 -5.91
C MET A 1 7.79 7.58 -5.58
N SER A 2 6.67 7.73 -6.29
CA SER A 2 5.44 6.95 -6.06
C SER A 2 5.64 5.44 -6.13
N GLY A 3 6.42 4.93 -7.09
CA GLY A 3 6.73 3.48 -7.18
C GLY A 3 7.46 2.94 -5.94
N MET A 4 8.43 3.67 -5.39
CA MET A 4 9.13 3.27 -4.16
C MET A 4 8.19 3.26 -2.96
N VAL A 5 7.38 4.31 -2.79
CA VAL A 5 6.37 4.37 -1.71
C VAL A 5 5.36 3.23 -1.87
N SER A 6 4.94 2.90 -3.09
CA SER A 6 4.04 1.79 -3.36
C SER A 6 4.64 0.44 -2.96
N VAL A 7 5.88 0.14 -3.38
CA VAL A 7 6.55 -1.13 -3.03
C VAL A 7 6.75 -1.24 -1.52
N ILE A 8 7.24 -0.20 -0.86
CA ILE A 8 7.49 -0.18 0.59
C ILE A 8 6.16 -0.29 1.36
N GLY A 9 5.16 0.53 1.00
CA GLY A 9 3.86 0.56 1.65
C GLY A 9 3.11 -0.75 1.54
N ASN A 10 3.03 -1.32 0.33
CA ASN A 10 2.38 -2.61 0.10
C ASN A 10 3.10 -3.72 0.90
N SER A 11 4.43 -3.77 0.82
CA SER A 11 5.22 -4.77 1.55
C SER A 11 5.06 -4.66 3.06
N LEU A 12 4.99 -3.43 3.60
CA LEU A 12 4.79 -3.18 5.03
C LEU A 12 3.40 -3.66 5.49
N ILE A 13 2.36 -3.31 4.73
CA ILE A 13 0.97 -3.66 5.05
C ILE A 13 0.76 -5.18 5.01
N ASP A 14 1.35 -5.87 4.03
CA ASP A 14 1.28 -7.33 3.93
C ASP A 14 2.05 -8.03 5.06
N ARG A 15 3.31 -7.64 5.29
CA ARG A 15 4.16 -8.31 6.31
C ARG A 15 3.61 -8.19 7.73
N ILE A 16 3.08 -7.01 8.09
CA ILE A 16 2.47 -6.79 9.41
C ILE A 16 1.03 -7.32 9.45
N GLY A 17 0.37 -7.34 8.29
CA GLY A 17 -1.01 -7.75 8.14
C GLY A 17 -1.24 -9.24 8.22
N HIS A 18 -0.26 -10.06 7.82
CA HIS A 18 -0.37 -11.51 7.80
C HIS A 18 -0.04 -12.12 9.17
N LYS A 19 -0.96 -12.94 9.67
CA LYS A 19 -0.73 -13.88 10.76
C LYS A 19 -0.98 -15.28 10.24
N GLU A 20 -0.16 -16.23 10.66
CA GLU A 20 -0.42 -17.64 10.39
C GLU A 20 -1.22 -18.21 11.57
N ILE A 21 -2.40 -18.77 11.28
CA ILE A 21 -3.16 -19.53 12.27
C ILE A 21 -2.92 -21.01 12.00
N ALA A 22 -2.46 -21.73 13.03
CA ALA A 22 -2.38 -23.17 13.00
C ALA A 22 -3.80 -23.76 13.02
N THR A 23 -4.13 -24.53 11.98
CA THR A 23 -5.37 -25.32 11.88
C THR A 23 -5.03 -26.80 11.82
N ARG A 24 -6.03 -27.68 11.96
CA ARG A 24 -5.83 -29.14 11.79
C ARG A 24 -5.26 -29.53 10.42
N TYR A 25 -5.31 -28.64 9.43
CA TYR A 25 -4.84 -28.85 8.06
C TYR A 25 -3.57 -28.07 7.72
N GLY A 26 -2.89 -27.48 8.73
CA GLY A 26 -1.67 -26.70 8.57
C GLY A 26 -1.83 -25.23 8.90
N TYR A 27 -0.80 -24.43 8.58
CA TYR A 27 -0.77 -22.99 8.81
C TYR A 27 -1.50 -22.25 7.68
N ILE A 28 -2.55 -21.52 8.02
CA ILE A 28 -3.31 -20.71 7.06
C ILE A 28 -2.95 -19.23 7.27
N PRO A 29 -2.45 -18.53 6.25
CA PRO A 29 -2.20 -17.09 6.34
C PRO A 29 -3.54 -16.36 6.38
N VAL A 30 -3.77 -15.62 7.46
CA VAL A 30 -4.93 -14.77 7.67
C VAL A 30 -4.50 -13.31 7.84
N ARG A 31 -5.25 -12.43 7.19
CA ARG A 31 -5.08 -10.99 7.34
C ARG A 31 -5.71 -10.51 8.63
N THR A 32 -5.08 -9.51 9.25
CA THR A 32 -5.53 -8.95 10.52
C THR A 32 -6.20 -7.59 10.34
N PRO A 33 -7.15 -7.24 11.21
CA PRO A 33 -7.71 -5.89 11.23
C PRO A 33 -6.67 -4.84 11.64
N LEU A 34 -5.43 -5.20 11.97
CA LEU A 34 -4.38 -4.25 12.32
C LEU A 34 -3.94 -3.41 11.11
N THR A 35 -3.87 -4.01 9.92
CA THR A 35 -3.46 -3.31 8.69
C THR A 35 -4.57 -3.24 7.65
N HIS A 36 -5.51 -4.21 7.66
CA HIS A 36 -6.57 -4.31 6.66
C HIS A 36 -7.88 -3.62 7.08
N THR A 37 -7.79 -2.40 7.61
CA THR A 37 -8.96 -1.54 7.86
C THR A 37 -8.67 -0.16 7.28
N ILE A 38 -9.66 0.53 6.72
CA ILE A 38 -9.47 1.84 6.06
C ILE A 38 -8.67 2.84 6.90
N PRO A 39 -9.00 3.12 8.17
CA PRO A 39 -8.25 4.12 8.94
C PRO A 39 -6.83 3.65 9.26
N ARG A 40 -6.63 2.36 9.54
CA ARG A 40 -5.29 1.86 9.90
C ARG A 40 -4.39 1.72 8.67
N SER A 41 -4.93 1.38 7.50
CA SER A 41 -4.12 1.31 6.28
C SER A 41 -3.57 2.68 5.91
N VAL A 42 -4.32 3.77 6.12
CA VAL A 42 -3.82 5.14 5.94
C VAL A 42 -2.64 5.41 6.88
N VAL A 43 -2.76 5.05 8.16
CA VAL A 43 -1.67 5.20 9.14
C VAL A 43 -0.42 4.43 8.70
N TRP A 44 -0.58 3.17 8.32
CA TRP A 44 0.55 2.36 7.82
C TRP A 44 1.13 2.89 6.51
N GLY A 45 0.29 3.45 5.64
CA GLY A 45 0.72 4.12 4.42
C GLY A 45 1.57 5.35 4.72
N ILE A 46 1.19 6.19 5.68
CA ILE A 46 1.99 7.34 6.12
C ILE A 46 3.31 6.85 6.73
N VAL A 47 3.29 5.84 7.59
CA VAL A 47 4.52 5.27 8.18
C VAL A 47 5.49 4.77 7.10
N SER A 48 4.96 4.20 6.02
CA SER A 48 5.79 3.67 4.92
C SER A 48 6.59 4.73 4.15
N ILE A 49 6.27 6.02 4.28
CA ILE A 49 7.03 7.10 3.62
C ILE A 49 8.28 7.51 4.39
N ILE A 50 8.41 7.10 5.67
CA ILE A 50 9.53 7.49 6.54
C ILE A 50 10.89 7.15 5.91
N PRO A 51 11.14 5.92 5.41
CA PRO A 51 12.42 5.58 4.78
C PRO A 51 12.70 6.41 3.53
N VAL A 52 11.67 6.69 2.73
CA VAL A 52 11.78 7.52 1.52
C VAL A 52 12.11 8.97 1.88
N PHE A 53 11.48 9.49 2.95
CA PHE A 53 11.75 10.82 3.46
C PHE A 53 13.17 10.93 4.01
N ILE A 54 13.65 9.94 4.78
CA ILE A 54 15.04 9.90 5.26
C ILE A 54 16.03 9.85 4.10
N LEU A 55 15.79 8.99 3.10
CA LEU A 55 16.64 8.91 1.91
C LEU A 55 16.72 10.25 1.17
N LEU A 56 15.61 10.98 1.10
CA LEU A 56 15.54 12.30 0.51
C LEU A 56 16.38 13.31 1.30
N LEU A 57 16.26 13.30 2.63
CA LEU A 57 17.08 14.15 3.51
C LEU A 57 18.57 13.86 3.35
N ILE A 58 18.95 12.58 3.25
CA ILE A 58 20.34 12.17 3.01
C ILE A 58 20.80 12.65 1.63
N TYR A 59 20.03 12.41 0.58
CA TYR A 59 20.39 12.78 -0.78
C TYR A 59 20.64 14.29 -0.94
N TYR A 60 19.72 15.12 -0.43
CA TYR A 60 19.87 16.57 -0.49
C TYR A 60 20.86 17.12 0.56
N GLY A 61 21.00 16.46 1.72
CA GLY A 61 21.89 16.87 2.79
C GLY A 61 23.37 16.55 2.54
N PHE A 62 23.68 15.44 1.86
CA PHE A 62 25.06 15.07 1.51
C PHE A 62 25.53 15.65 0.17
N SER A 63 24.61 15.92 -0.78
CA SER A 63 25.00 16.46 -2.10
C SER A 63 25.32 17.97 -2.08
N TYR A 64 24.94 18.69 -1.02
CA TYR A 64 25.16 20.12 -0.87
C TYR A 64 25.78 20.41 0.49
N HIS A 65 27.11 20.32 0.57
CA HIS A 65 27.84 21.00 1.63
C HIS A 65 27.54 22.49 1.51
N GLU A 66 26.80 23.02 2.49
CA GLU A 66 26.54 24.45 2.70
C GLU A 66 25.91 25.22 1.54
N TYR A 67 24.65 24.97 1.16
CA TYR A 67 23.76 26.05 0.66
C TYR A 67 22.31 25.56 0.59
N TYR A 68 21.47 26.02 1.54
CA TYR A 68 20.01 25.92 1.58
C TYR A 68 19.37 24.57 1.21
N PHE A 69 19.11 23.71 2.20
CA PHE A 69 18.09 22.68 2.08
C PHE A 69 16.73 23.33 1.80
N SER A 70 16.33 23.39 0.53
CA SER A 70 15.01 23.88 0.11
C SER A 70 14.20 22.73 -0.45
N LEU A 71 13.56 21.96 0.43
CA LEU A 71 12.55 21.02 0.01
C LEU A 71 11.33 21.82 -0.43
N SER A 72 11.04 21.85 -1.73
CA SER A 72 9.84 22.53 -2.23
C SER A 72 8.60 21.98 -1.50
N ASN A 73 7.73 22.88 -1.02
CA ASN A 73 6.45 22.52 -0.40
C ASN A 73 5.66 21.52 -1.26
N LYS A 74 5.82 21.58 -2.59
CA LYS A 74 5.22 20.64 -3.54
C LYS A 74 5.74 19.21 -3.36
N VAL A 75 7.05 19.02 -3.18
CA VAL A 75 7.66 17.68 -3.01
C VAL A 75 7.23 17.07 -1.67
N LEU A 76 7.25 17.86 -0.60
CA LEU A 76 6.78 17.43 0.71
C LEU A 76 5.30 17.02 0.67
N LEU A 77 4.45 17.86 0.06
CA LEU A 77 3.03 17.58 -0.12
C LEU A 77 2.81 16.29 -0.92
N LEU A 78 3.55 16.08 -2.02
CA LEU A 78 3.44 14.88 -2.83
C LEU A 78 3.81 13.62 -2.04
N ILE A 79 4.85 13.66 -1.20
CA ILE A 79 5.25 12.52 -0.36
C ILE A 79 4.14 12.17 0.63
N LEU A 80 3.59 13.18 1.31
CA LEU A 80 2.50 12.99 2.27
C LEU A 80 1.25 12.44 1.58
N LEU A 81 0.86 12.98 0.42
CA LEU A 81 -0.26 12.48 -0.37
C LEU A 81 -0.04 11.03 -0.80
N ASN A 82 1.17 10.66 -1.25
CA ASN A 82 1.49 9.27 -1.58
C ASN A 82 1.35 8.35 -0.36
N GLY A 83 1.79 8.79 0.83
CA GLY A 83 1.62 8.04 2.07
C GLY A 83 0.15 7.84 2.47
N VAL A 84 -0.68 8.87 2.30
CA VAL A 84 -2.12 8.76 2.57
C VAL A 84 -2.81 7.81 1.60
N VAL A 85 -2.42 7.83 0.32
CA VAL A 85 -3.11 7.09 -0.75
C VAL A 85 -2.64 5.64 -0.88
N VAL A 86 -1.39 5.31 -0.53
CA VAL A 86 -0.84 3.96 -0.74
C VAL A 86 -1.62 2.88 0.03
N GLY A 87 -1.98 3.14 1.28
CA GLY A 87 -2.71 2.20 2.13
C GLY A 87 -4.12 1.89 1.61
N PRO A 88 -4.96 2.90 1.34
CA PRO A 88 -6.25 2.72 0.67
C PRO A 88 -6.13 2.05 -0.70
N SER A 89 -5.10 2.36 -1.49
CA SER A 89 -4.89 1.74 -2.81
C SER A 89 -4.61 0.25 -2.70
N HIS A 90 -3.82 -0.17 -1.70
CA HIS A 90 -3.62 -1.58 -1.38
C HIS A 90 -4.94 -2.27 -1.03
N LEU A 91 -5.71 -1.68 -0.12
CA LEU A 91 -7.01 -2.21 0.29
C LEU A 91 -8.03 -2.24 -0.84
N LEU A 92 -7.97 -1.30 -1.79
CA LEU A 92 -8.90 -1.25 -2.92
C LEU A 92 -8.79 -2.54 -3.74
N LEU A 93 -7.57 -3.00 -4.02
CA LEU A 93 -7.36 -4.28 -4.69
C LEU A 93 -7.86 -5.43 -3.82
N ASP A 94 -7.56 -5.39 -2.52
CA ASP A 94 -7.97 -6.44 -1.58
C ASP A 94 -9.49 -6.61 -1.49
N VAL A 95 -10.26 -5.52 -1.58
CA VAL A 95 -11.74 -5.54 -1.57
C VAL A 95 -12.30 -6.39 -2.71
N PHE A 96 -11.62 -6.49 -3.85
CA PHE A 96 -12.08 -7.32 -4.98
C PHE A 96 -11.58 -8.77 -4.92
N THR A 97 -10.67 -9.08 -4.00
CA THR A 97 -10.10 -10.42 -3.84
C THR A 97 -10.77 -11.18 -2.70
N GLU A 98 -10.65 -12.50 -2.73
CA GLU A 98 -11.13 -13.42 -1.67
C GLU A 98 -10.63 -13.06 -0.25
N ARG A 99 -9.55 -12.27 -0.18
CA ARG A 99 -8.90 -11.89 1.07
C ARG A 99 -9.62 -10.72 1.77
N GLY A 100 -10.22 -9.80 1.00
CA GLY A 100 -11.06 -8.71 1.50
C GLY A 100 -10.39 -7.76 2.50
N ILE A 101 -11.22 -6.91 3.11
CA ILE A 101 -10.85 -5.96 4.17
C ILE A 101 -11.69 -6.19 5.43
N TYR A 102 -11.34 -5.54 6.53
CA TYR A 102 -12.09 -5.58 7.79
C TYR A 102 -12.88 -4.29 8.01
N VAL A 103 -14.15 -4.45 8.35
CA VAL A 103 -15.07 -3.36 8.71
C VAL A 103 -15.65 -3.65 10.10
N LYS A 104 -15.82 -2.61 10.91
CA LYS A 104 -16.37 -2.75 12.26
C LYS A 104 -17.89 -2.76 12.18
N LYS A 105 -18.53 -3.88 12.54
CA LYS A 105 -19.99 -4.04 12.59
C LYS A 105 -20.39 -4.48 13.99
N TYR A 106 -21.22 -3.69 14.68
CA TYR A 106 -21.65 -3.93 16.07
C TYR A 106 -20.48 -4.18 17.03
N GLY A 107 -19.45 -3.33 16.97
CA GLY A 107 -18.27 -3.45 17.84
C GLY A 107 -17.26 -4.53 17.44
N ARG A 108 -17.63 -5.46 16.54
CA ARG A 108 -16.77 -6.58 16.11
C ARG A 108 -16.23 -6.36 14.70
N TRP A 109 -14.99 -6.79 14.46
CA TRP A 109 -14.40 -6.78 13.12
C TRP A 109 -14.98 -7.90 12.28
N LYS A 110 -15.54 -7.57 11.11
CA LYS A 110 -16.02 -8.54 10.13
C LYS A 110 -15.29 -8.34 8.81
N ARG A 111 -15.00 -9.44 8.12
CA ARG A 111 -14.43 -9.41 6.77
C ARG A 111 -15.49 -8.96 5.77
N PHE A 112 -15.09 -8.13 4.82
CA PHE A 112 -15.88 -7.60 3.73
C PHE A 112 -15.08 -7.66 2.44
N ALA A 113 -15.67 -8.19 1.39
CA ALA A 113 -15.13 -8.19 0.03
C ALA A 113 -16.30 -7.91 -0.93
N LEU A 114 -16.07 -7.06 -1.94
CA LEU A 114 -17.04 -6.79 -3.00
C LEU A 114 -17.08 -7.93 -4.01
N ALA A 115 -15.91 -8.48 -4.34
CA ALA A 115 -15.76 -9.63 -5.21
C ALA A 115 -14.84 -10.66 -4.55
N HIS A 116 -14.94 -11.91 -5.00
CA HIS A 116 -14.18 -13.03 -4.48
C HIS A 116 -13.25 -13.56 -5.58
N PHE A 117 -12.49 -12.66 -6.21
CA PHE A 117 -11.51 -13.09 -7.21
C PHE A 117 -10.33 -13.78 -6.54
N ARG A 118 -9.94 -14.92 -7.11
CA ARG A 118 -8.68 -15.58 -6.77
C ARG A 118 -7.53 -14.62 -7.05
N TYR A 119 -6.71 -14.36 -6.04
CA TYR A 119 -5.52 -13.54 -6.17
C TYR A 119 -4.55 -14.10 -7.23
N ASP A 120 -4.44 -15.43 -7.31
CA ASP A 120 -3.54 -16.12 -8.24
C ASP A 120 -4.21 -16.45 -9.59
N ASN A 121 -5.19 -15.66 -10.03
CA ASN A 121 -5.80 -15.85 -11.33
C ASN A 121 -4.92 -15.21 -12.44
N PRO A 122 -4.28 -16.00 -13.32
CA PRO A 122 -3.37 -15.48 -14.32
C PRO A 122 -4.05 -14.54 -15.33
N LEU A 123 -5.34 -14.75 -15.64
CA LEU A 123 -6.09 -13.89 -16.55
C LEU A 123 -6.36 -12.52 -15.93
N ALA A 124 -6.81 -12.48 -14.67
CA ALA A 124 -7.06 -11.22 -13.98
C ALA A 124 -5.78 -10.40 -13.79
N ASN A 125 -4.68 -11.06 -13.43
CA ASN A 125 -3.37 -10.44 -13.31
C ASN A 125 -2.85 -9.94 -14.65
N GLY A 126 -3.01 -10.72 -15.73
CA GLY A 126 -2.67 -10.32 -17.09
C GLY A 126 -3.45 -9.09 -17.56
N LEU A 127 -4.76 -9.07 -17.34
CA LEU A 127 -5.60 -7.92 -17.68
C LEU A 127 -5.20 -6.66 -16.89
N ALA A 128 -4.88 -6.78 -15.61
CA ALA A 128 -4.41 -5.67 -14.79
C ALA A 128 -3.07 -5.09 -15.30
N ILE A 129 -2.13 -5.95 -15.71
CA ILE A 129 -0.86 -5.53 -16.31
C ILE A 129 -1.09 -4.76 -17.61
N ILE A 130 -1.94 -5.30 -18.50
CA ILE A 130 -2.26 -4.64 -19.78
C ILE A 130 -2.94 -3.30 -19.53
N ALA A 131 -3.93 -3.24 -18.64
CA ALA A 131 -4.60 -2.00 -18.27
C ALA A 131 -3.61 -0.97 -17.72
N GLY A 132 -2.67 -1.39 -16.85
CA GLY A 132 -1.61 -0.53 -16.34
C GLY A 132 -0.70 0.00 -17.46
N ALA A 133 -0.28 -0.86 -18.40
CA ALA A 133 0.55 -0.47 -19.53
C ALA A 133 -0.18 0.54 -20.45
N VAL A 134 -1.47 0.34 -20.71
CA VAL A 134 -2.32 1.26 -21.48
C VAL A 134 -2.45 2.60 -20.76
N MET A 135 -2.70 2.61 -19.45
CA MET A 135 -2.78 3.85 -18.67
C MET A 135 -1.47 4.63 -18.71
N ILE A 136 -0.33 3.95 -18.62
CA ILE A 136 0.99 4.58 -18.76
C ILE A 136 1.12 5.19 -20.16
N TYR A 137 0.83 4.43 -21.22
CA TYR A 137 0.89 4.92 -22.59
C TYR A 137 0.00 6.15 -22.81
N LEU A 138 -1.25 6.11 -22.34
CA LEU A 138 -2.19 7.23 -22.42
C LEU A 138 -1.76 8.45 -21.60
N ALA A 139 -1.01 8.27 -20.52
CA ALA A 139 -0.49 9.38 -19.72
C ALA A 139 0.67 10.13 -20.39
N TYR A 140 1.32 9.52 -21.39
CA TYR A 140 2.40 10.14 -22.17
C TYR A 140 1.94 10.63 -23.55
N LEU A 141 0.69 10.40 -23.92
CA LEU A 141 0.04 10.94 -25.11
C LEU A 141 -0.53 12.33 -24.82
#